data_AF-A0A923JL73-F1
#
_entry.id   AF-A0A923JL73-F1
#
_cell.length_a   1.000
_cell.length_b   1.000
_cell.length_c   1.000
_cell.angle_alpha   90.00
_cell.angle_beta   90.00
_cell.angle_gamma   90.00
#
_symmetry.space_group_name_H-M   'P 1'
#
loop_
_entity.id
_entity.type
_entity.pdbx_description
1 polymer ?
#
loop_
_entity_poly.entity_id
_entity_poly.type
_entity_poly.pdbx_seq_one_letter_code
_entity_poly.pdbx_strand_id
1 'polypeptide(L)' 'MSDEKVITPFELGVCVAMQLVGKAIAMNPHLDIEELKRDAAAVMGTMPSEPKWVGGPGVHQAAIENLLVGIGKVKR' A
#
# COMPACT_ATOMS: atom_id res chain seq x y z
N MET A 1 -11.54 23.65 -8.37
CA MET A 1 -12.25 22.45 -7.88
C MET A 1 -11.23 21.34 -7.89
N SER A 2 -10.88 20.79 -6.74
CA SER A 2 -10.08 19.56 -6.67
C SER A 2 -10.93 18.44 -7.25
N ASP A 3 -10.50 17.82 -8.34
CA ASP A 3 -11.17 16.63 -8.88
C ASP A 3 -11.21 15.57 -7.79
N GLU A 4 -12.38 15.36 -7.20
CA GLU A 4 -12.61 14.30 -6.23
C GLU A 4 -12.47 12.96 -6.98
N LYS A 5 -11.29 12.35 -6.91
CA LYS A 5 -11.10 11.01 -7.46
C LYS A 5 -11.87 10.01 -6.61
N VAL A 6 -12.86 9.37 -7.21
CA VAL A 6 -13.52 8.18 -6.65
C VAL A 6 -12.67 6.97 -7.00
N ILE A 7 -12.42 6.09 -6.03
CA ILE A 7 -11.73 4.82 -6.28
C ILE A 7 -12.58 3.92 -7.18
N THR A 8 -11.99 3.45 -8.27
CA THR A 8 -12.64 2.54 -9.22
C THR A 8 -12.62 1.10 -8.70
N PRO A 9 -13.53 0.21 -9.19
CA PRO A 9 -13.50 -1.20 -8.84
C PRO A 9 -12.17 -1.90 -9.17
N PHE A 10 -11.51 -1.49 -10.25
CA PHE A 10 -10.19 -2.00 -10.62
C PHE A 10 -9.13 -1.59 -9.60
N GLU A 11 -9.07 -0.31 -9.23
CA GLU A 11 -8.13 0.19 -8.22
C GLU A 11 -8.35 -0.48 -6.85
N LEU A 12 -9.62 -0.68 -6.47
CA LEU A 12 -9.95 -1.45 -5.27
C LEU A 12 -9.44 -2.89 -5.37
N GLY A 13 -9.61 -3.55 -6.52
CA GLY A 13 -9.09 -4.89 -6.79
C GLY A 13 -7.57 -4.96 -6.66
N VAL A 14 -6.85 -3.97 -7.19
CA VAL A 14 -5.38 -3.87 -7.06
C VAL A 14 -5.00 -3.70 -5.59
N CYS A 15 -5.64 -2.80 -4.85
CA CYS A 15 -5.37 -2.60 -3.42
C CYS A 15 -5.57 -3.89 -2.61
N VAL A 16 -6.65 -4.63 -2.86
CA VAL A 16 -6.90 -5.93 -2.20
C VAL A 16 -5.83 -6.96 -2.59
N ALA A 17 -5.46 -7.03 -3.87
CA ALA A 17 -4.39 -7.92 -4.33
C ALA A 17 -3.06 -7.61 -3.64
N MET A 18 -2.70 -6.34 -3.50
CA MET A 18 -1.48 -5.92 -2.80
C MET A 18 -1.49 -6.32 -1.33
N GLN A 19 -2.64 -6.29 -0.64
CA GLN A 19 -2.72 -6.82 0.73
C GLN A 19 -2.43 -8.33 0.79
N LEU A 20 -2.89 -9.11 -0.20
CA LEU A 20 -2.60 -10.55 -0.26
C LEU A 20 -1.11 -10.81 -0.50
N VAL A 21 -0.49 -10.05 -1.41
CA VAL A 21 0.96 -10.11 -1.66
C VAL A 21 1.74 -9.75 -0.40
N GLY A 22 1.36 -8.68 0.30
CA GLY A 22 1.99 -8.28 1.55
C GLY A 22 1.93 -9.37 2.63
N LYS A 23 0.80 -10.07 2.76
CA LYS A 23 0.69 -11.25 3.64
C LYS A 23 1.67 -12.35 3.23
N ALA A 24 1.73 -12.70 1.96
CA ALA A 24 2.62 -13.76 1.47
C ALA A 24 4.10 -13.43 1.72
N ILE A 25 4.52 -12.19 1.48
CA ILE A 25 5.86 -11.70 1.80
C ILE A 25 6.12 -11.81 3.31
N ALA A 26 5.18 -11.37 4.13
CA ALA A 26 5.30 -11.44 5.59
C ALA A 26 5.29 -12.86 6.15
N MET A 27 4.89 -13.87 5.39
CA MET A 27 5.03 -15.28 5.79
C MET A 27 6.42 -15.87 5.51
N ASN A 28 7.28 -15.17 4.75
CA ASN A 28 8.64 -15.65 4.46
C ASN A 28 9.58 -15.42 5.65
N PRO A 29 10.08 -16.47 6.34
CA PRO A 29 10.91 -16.34 7.54
C PRO A 29 12.31 -15.77 7.26
N HIS A 30 12.76 -15.77 6.01
CA HIS A 30 14.10 -15.31 5.63
C HIS A 30 14.15 -13.82 5.25
N LEU A 31 13.00 -13.15 5.25
CA LEU A 31 12.91 -11.75 4.84
C LEU A 31 12.94 -10.82 6.06
N ASP A 32 13.81 -9.82 6.03
CA ASP A 32 13.79 -8.69 6.96
C ASP A 32 12.61 -7.77 6.61
N ILE A 33 11.53 -7.91 7.37
CA ILE A 33 10.30 -7.14 7.16
C ILE A 33 10.47 -5.68 7.58
N GLU A 34 11.33 -5.40 8.55
CA GLU A 34 11.52 -4.03 9.02
C GLU A 34 12.37 -3.23 8.02
N GLU A 35 13.36 -3.86 7.39
CA GLU A 35 14.06 -3.28 6.24
C GLU A 35 13.10 -2.99 5.08
N LEU A 36 12.30 -3.99 4.67
CA LEU A 36 11.32 -3.81 3.61
C LEU A 36 10.33 -2.65 3.90
N LYS A 37 9.86 -2.53 5.14
CA LYS A 37 8.96 -1.44 5.56
C LYS A 37 9.65 -0.07 5.45
N ARG A 38 10.92 0.03 5.85
CA ARG A 38 11.70 1.27 5.74
C ARG A 38 11.87 1.68 4.28
N ASP A 39 12.21 0.73 3.41
CA ASP A 39 12.38 0.98 1.99
C ASP A 39 11.06 1.41 1.33
N ALA A 40 9.96 0.73 1.65
CA ALA A 40 8.63 1.10 1.18
C ALA A 40 8.25 2.53 1.62
N ALA A 41 8.53 2.91 2.87
CA ALA A 41 8.28 4.26 3.37
C ALA A 41 9.13 5.32 2.64
N ALA A 42 10.41 5.04 2.38
CA ALA A 42 11.29 5.92 1.63
C ALA A 42 10.77 6.14 0.20
N VAL A 43 10.37 5.06 -0.49
CA VAL A 43 9.80 5.15 -1.84
C VAL A 43 8.50 5.95 -1.83
N MET A 44 7.56 5.67 -0.93
CA MET A 44 6.31 6.44 -0.82
C MET A 44 6.55 7.92 -0.56
N GLY A 45 7.57 8.27 0.24
CA GLY A 45 7.95 9.65 0.52
C GLY A 45 8.41 10.44 -0.73
N THR A 46 8.82 9.74 -1.80
CA THR A 46 9.16 10.37 -3.09
C THR A 46 7.96 10.51 -4.03
N MET A 47 6.83 9.87 -3.73
CA MET A 47 5.64 9.89 -4.58
C MET A 47 4.79 11.14 -4.31
N PRO A 48 4.05 11.65 -5.32
CA PRO A 48 3.11 12.75 -5.11
C PRO A 48 2.04 12.37 -4.08
N SER A 49 1.76 13.28 -3.15
CA SER A 49 0.72 13.11 -2.12
C SER A 49 -0.69 13.39 -2.62
N GLU A 50 -0.83 14.00 -3.80
CA GLU A 50 -2.09 14.31 -4.48
C GLU A 50 -2.07 13.76 -5.92
N PRO A 51 -3.22 13.39 -6.50
CA PRO A 51 -4.56 13.47 -5.90
C PRO A 51 -4.79 12.38 -4.83
N LYS A 52 -5.73 12.63 -3.92
CA LYS A 52 -6.25 11.64 -2.96
C LYS A 52 -7.62 11.13 -3.38
N TRP A 53 -7.93 9.88 -3.02
CA TRP A 53 -9.31 9.40 -3.07
C TRP A 53 -10.13 10.01 -1.94
N VAL A 54 -11.43 10.20 -2.17
CA VAL A 54 -12.34 10.72 -1.14
C VAL A 54 -12.33 9.80 0.09
N GLY A 55 -11.92 10.34 1.24
CA GLY A 55 -11.81 9.60 2.50
C GLY A 55 -10.76 8.48 2.49
N GLY A 56 -9.88 8.46 1.48
CA GLY A 56 -8.89 7.42 1.25
C GLY A 56 -7.47 7.96 1.15
N PRO A 57 -6.49 7.08 0.90
CA PRO A 57 -5.10 7.47 0.77
C PRO A 57 -4.78 8.21 -0.53
N GLY A 58 -3.54 8.69 -0.63
CA GLY A 58 -2.98 9.24 -1.87
C GLY A 58 -2.99 8.19 -2.97
N VAL A 59 -3.54 8.54 -4.14
CA VAL A 59 -3.74 7.58 -5.25
C VAL A 59 -2.41 6.93 -5.67
N HIS A 60 -1.33 7.70 -5.64
CA HIS A 60 0.00 7.22 -6.01
C HIS A 60 0.64 6.28 -4.97
N GLN A 61 0.28 6.43 -3.71
CA GLN A 61 0.86 5.68 -2.59
C GLN A 61 0.01 4.45 -2.23
N ALA A 62 -1.26 4.44 -2.64
CA ALA A 62 -2.27 3.46 -2.25
C ALA A 62 -1.83 1.99 -2.41
N ALA A 63 -1.14 1.64 -3.51
CA ALA A 63 -0.69 0.27 -3.74
C ALA A 63 0.34 -0.19 -2.69
N ILE A 64 1.32 0.67 -2.38
CA ILE A 64 2.38 0.36 -1.41
C ILE A 64 1.80 0.36 0.01
N GLU A 65 0.94 1.32 0.34
CA GLU A 65 0.26 1.34 1.63
C GLU A 65 -0.56 0.07 1.85
N ASN A 66 -1.28 -0.40 0.83
CA ASN A 66 -2.05 -1.63 0.93
C ASN A 66 -1.15 -2.87 1.05
N LEU A 67 0.01 -2.89 0.41
CA LEU A 67 1.01 -3.95 0.65
C LEU A 67 1.47 -3.96 2.11
N LEU A 68 1.76 -2.79 2.70
CA LEU A 68 2.14 -2.66 4.10
C LEU A 68 1.02 -3.08 5.07
N VAL A 69 -0.23 -2.74 4.77
CA VAL A 69 -1.41 -3.25 5.50
C VAL A 69 -1.48 -4.77 5.44
N GLY A 70 -1.16 -5.37 4.29
CA GLY A 70 -1.05 -6.82 4.12
C GLY A 70 -0.03 -7.45 5.06
N ILE A 71 1.18 -6.87 5.10
CA ILE A 71 2.27 -7.32 5.97
C ILE A 71 1.84 -7.28 7.45
N GLY A 72 1.22 -6.18 7.88
CA GLY A 72 0.79 -5.99 9.29
C GLY A 72 -0.28 -6.97 9.77
N LYS A 73 -0.93 -7.72 8.86
CA LYS A 73 -1.93 -8.75 9.21
C LYS A 73 -1.31 -10.08 9.63
N VAL A 74 0.00 -10.27 9.45
CA VAL A 74 0.71 -11.49 9.86
C VAL A 74 1.37 -11.26 11.21
N LYS A 75 0.97 -12.04 12.22
CA LYS A 75 1.68 -12.09 13.51
C LYS A 75 2.83 -13.08 13.37
N ARG A 76 4.06 -12.61 13.56
CA ARG A 76 5.27 -13.42 13.67
C ARG A 76 5.60 -13.64 15.14
#